data_AF-A0A6C0B1T4-F1
#
_entry.id   AF-A0A6C0B1T4-F1
#
_cell.length_a   1.000
_cell.length_b   1.000
_cell.length_c   1.000
_cell.angle_alpha   90.00
_cell.angle_beta   90.00
_cell.angle_gamma   90.00
#
_symmetry.space_group_name_H-M   'P 1'
#
loop_
_entity.id
_entity.type
_entity.pdbx_description
1 polymer ?
#
loop_
_entity_poly.entity_id
_entity_poly.type
_entity_poly.pdbx_seq_one_letter_code
_entity_poly.pdbx_strand_id
1 'polypeptide(L)'
;MLVKRQEPSSSRPIDDYKTELFWCSDGWVYDTFTKTRRRYKTDGNLFNIEEEPTTRTSFSDVQYHEIVFVTVYQTNPRIWEEEGDGWCDSFCVVAE
;
A
#
# COMPACT_ATOMS: atom_id res chain seq x y z
N MET A 1 5.51 27.64 -2.83
CA MET A 1 4.66 26.79 -1.98
C MET A 1 5.46 26.37 -0.75
N LEU A 2 5.03 26.72 0.47
CA LEU A 2 5.71 26.30 1.71
C LEU A 2 5.11 24.98 2.16
N VAL A 3 5.71 23.88 1.71
CA VAL A 3 5.36 22.54 2.17
C VAL A 3 5.80 22.42 3.64
N LYS A 4 4.86 22.57 4.57
CA LYS A 4 5.14 22.33 5.99
C LYS A 4 5.25 20.83 6.22
N ARG A 5 6.50 20.36 6.32
CA ARG A 5 6.83 19.01 6.78
C ARG A 5 6.32 18.85 8.21
N GLN A 6 5.22 18.13 8.40
CA GLN A 6 4.87 17.64 9.72
C GLN A 6 5.89 16.56 10.05
N GLU A 7 6.78 16.74 11.02
CA GLU A 7 7.72 15.69 11.44
C GLU A 7 6.94 14.49 12.01
N PRO A 8 7.37 13.23 11.77
CA PRO A 8 6.70 12.09 12.41
C PRO A 8 6.90 12.23 13.93
N SER A 9 5.85 11.94 14.71
CA SER A 9 5.89 12.11 16.17
C SER A 9 6.88 11.16 16.85
N SER A 10 7.33 10.10 16.15
CA SER A 10 8.26 9.09 16.66
C SER A 10 8.92 8.33 15.50
N SER A 11 10.22 8.04 15.62
CA SER A 11 10.95 7.10 14.74
C SER A 11 10.86 5.64 15.22
N ARG A 12 10.18 5.39 16.34
CA ARG A 12 10.02 4.05 16.90
C ARG A 12 8.85 3.32 16.22
N PRO A 13 9.01 2.03 15.88
CA PRO A 13 7.89 1.18 15.50
C PRO A 13 6.75 1.25 16.51
N ILE A 14 5.52 1.26 16.02
CA ILE A 14 4.31 1.17 16.85
C ILE A 14 3.72 -0.23 16.86
N ASP A 15 4.01 -1.04 15.85
CA ASP A 15 3.56 -2.43 15.77
C ASP A 15 4.48 -3.25 14.85
N ASP A 16 4.53 -4.55 15.08
CA ASP A 16 5.26 -5.53 14.27
C ASP A 16 4.41 -6.78 14.10
N TYR A 17 4.19 -7.20 12.87
CA TYR A 17 3.46 -8.43 12.60
C TYR A 17 4.05 -9.25 11.47
N LYS A 18 3.79 -10.55 11.53
CA LYS A 18 4.09 -11.50 10.47
C LYS A 18 2.80 -11.76 9.71
N THR A 19 2.83 -11.61 8.39
CA THR A 19 1.74 -12.03 7.52
C THR A 19 2.23 -13.02 6.46
N GLU A 20 1.31 -13.84 6.00
CA GLU A 20 1.49 -14.68 4.83
C GLU A 20 0.66 -14.11 3.70
N LEU A 21 1.33 -13.88 2.57
CA LEU A 21 0.72 -13.38 1.34
C LEU A 21 0.57 -14.53 0.35
N PHE A 22 -0.64 -14.72 -0.15
CA PHE A 22 -0.95 -15.68 -1.19
C PHE A 22 -1.29 -14.95 -2.49
N TRP A 23 -0.43 -15.11 -3.48
CA TRP A 23 -0.59 -14.53 -4.80
C TRP A 23 -1.44 -15.45 -5.66
N CYS A 24 -2.60 -14.94 -6.05
CA CYS A 24 -3.62 -15.68 -6.78
C CYS A 24 -3.49 -15.46 -8.29
N SER A 25 -3.91 -16.45 -9.07
CA SER A 25 -3.91 -16.43 -10.55
C SER A 25 -4.72 -15.29 -11.18
N ASP A 26 -5.69 -14.73 -10.46
CA ASP A 26 -6.52 -13.62 -10.87
C ASP A 26 -5.89 -12.24 -10.60
N GLY A 27 -4.63 -12.21 -10.15
CA GLY A 27 -3.87 -11.01 -9.86
C GLY A 27 -4.16 -10.39 -8.49
N TRP A 28 -4.96 -11.04 -7.66
CA TRP A 28 -5.18 -10.62 -6.27
C TRP A 28 -4.18 -11.28 -5.32
N VAL A 29 -3.94 -10.62 -4.20
CA VAL A 29 -3.09 -11.09 -3.11
C VAL A 29 -3.94 -11.19 -1.86
N TYR A 30 -4.02 -12.37 -1.26
CA TYR A 30 -4.66 -12.55 0.03
C TYR A 30 -3.66 -12.38 1.17
N ASP A 31 -3.98 -11.46 2.08
CA ASP A 31 -3.23 -11.21 3.30
C ASP A 31 -3.92 -11.92 4.47
N THR A 32 -3.25 -12.90 5.05
CA THR A 32 -3.79 -13.73 6.14
C THR A 32 -3.96 -12.98 7.46
N PHE A 33 -3.15 -11.95 7.70
CA PHE A 33 -3.21 -11.15 8.92
C PHE A 33 -4.44 -10.24 8.90
N THR A 34 -4.60 -9.46 7.83
CA THR A 34 -5.76 -8.54 7.70
C THR A 34 -7.01 -9.25 7.19
N LYS A 35 -6.88 -10.47 6.67
CA LYS A 35 -7.94 -11.27 6.04
C LYS A 35 -8.60 -10.55 4.85
N THR A 36 -7.84 -9.73 4.13
CA THR A 36 -8.33 -9.02 2.95
C THR A 36 -7.61 -9.47 1.68
N ARG A 37 -8.26 -9.29 0.52
CA ARG A 37 -7.64 -9.48 -0.79
C ARG A 37 -7.38 -8.12 -1.41
N ARG A 38 -6.15 -7.88 -1.85
CA ARG A 38 -5.74 -6.64 -2.50
C ARG A 38 -5.14 -6.91 -3.86
N ARG A 39 -5.33 -6.00 -4.82
CA ARG A 39 -4.58 -6.00 -6.07
C ARG A 39 -3.83 -4.69 -6.21
N TYR A 40 -2.63 -4.80 -6.74
CA TYR A 40 -1.72 -3.69 -6.94
C TYR A 40 -1.65 -3.40 -8.42
N LYS A 41 -1.91 -2.15 -8.81
CA LYS A 41 -1.88 -1.71 -10.20
C LYS A 41 -0.96 -0.52 -10.35
N THR A 42 -0.17 -0.53 -11.42
CA THR A 42 0.60 0.62 -11.87
C THR A 42 -0.03 1.15 -13.15
N ASP A 43 -0.48 2.40 -13.15
CA ASP A 43 -0.97 3.09 -14.35
C ASP A 43 -0.04 4.27 -14.64
N GLY A 44 0.90 4.07 -15.56
CA GLY A 44 2.02 4.98 -15.78
C GLY A 44 2.86 5.15 -14.50
N ASN A 45 2.85 6.35 -13.93
CA ASN A 45 3.57 6.71 -12.71
C ASN A 45 2.72 6.57 -11.43
N LEU A 46 1.45 6.18 -11.53
CA LEU A 46 0.54 6.08 -10.40
C LEU A 46 0.47 4.63 -9.90
N PHE A 47 0.78 4.45 -8.62
CA PHE A 47 0.58 3.18 -7.92
C PHE A 47 -0.77 3.20 -7.20
N ASN A 48 -1.64 2.25 -7.53
CA ASN A 48 -2.97 2.12 -6.96
C ASN A 48 -3.13 0.77 -6.24
N ILE A 49 -3.80 0.80 -5.10
CA ILE A 49 -4.17 -0.38 -4.32
C ILE A 49 -5.69 -0.48 -4.32
N GLU A 50 -6.22 -1.65 -4.67
CA GLU A 50 -7.64 -1.93 -4.63
C GLU A 50 -7.89 -3.12 -3.71
N GLU A 51 -8.88 -3.02 -2.82
CA GLU A 51 -9.26 -4.07 -1.88
C GLU A 51 -10.61 -4.69 -2.28
N GLU A 52 -10.69 -6.02 -2.29
CA GLU A 52 -11.90 -6.75 -2.64
C GLU A 52 -12.94 -6.61 -1.52
N PRO A 53 -14.21 -6.30 -1.83
CA PRO A 53 -15.26 -6.27 -0.83
C PRO A 53 -15.35 -7.59 -0.05
N THR A 54 -15.40 -7.49 1.28
CA THR A 54 -15.46 -8.65 2.20
C THR A 54 -16.66 -9.56 1.98
N THR A 55 -17.71 -9.08 1.31
CA THR A 55 -18.91 -9.86 0.98
C THR A 55 -18.70 -10.84 -0.17
N ARG A 56 -17.58 -10.75 -0.89
CA ARG A 56 -17.36 -11.50 -2.14
C ARG A 56 -15.93 -12.01 -2.29
N THR A 57 -15.40 -12.64 -1.25
CA THR A 57 -14.08 -13.29 -1.30
C THR A 57 -14.18 -14.62 -2.05
N SER A 58 -13.86 -14.65 -3.34
CA SER A 58 -13.69 -15.91 -4.09
C SER A 58 -12.20 -16.23 -4.24
N PHE A 59 -11.72 -17.27 -3.58
CA PHE A 59 -10.32 -17.67 -3.72
C PHE A 59 -10.10 -18.36 -5.06
N SER A 60 -9.34 -17.72 -5.95
CA SER A 60 -8.75 -18.43 -7.09
C SER A 60 -7.55 -19.26 -6.62
N ASP A 61 -6.96 -20.02 -7.53
CA ASP A 61 -5.79 -20.83 -7.25
C ASP A 61 -4.58 -19.98 -6.85
N VAL A 62 -3.89 -20.43 -5.80
CA VAL A 62 -2.66 -19.81 -5.30
C VAL A 62 -1.51 -20.23 -6.19
N GLN A 63 -0.82 -19.26 -6.77
CA GLN A 63 0.33 -19.43 -7.63
C GLN A 63 1.65 -19.32 -6.85
N TYR A 64 1.70 -18.41 -5.88
CA TYR A 64 2.88 -18.15 -5.07
C TYR A 64 2.51 -17.79 -3.64
N HIS A 65 3.38 -18.17 -2.70
CA HIS A 65 3.23 -17.93 -1.27
C HIS A 65 4.51 -17.32 -0.73
N GLU A 66 4.37 -16.30 0.10
CA GLU A 66 5.48 -15.70 0.80
C GLU A 66 5.13 -15.31 2.23
N ILE A 67 6.16 -15.20 3.05
CA ILE A 67 6.08 -14.79 4.44
C ILE A 67 6.74 -13.43 4.55
N VAL A 68 5.97 -12.43 5.00
CA VAL A 68 6.40 -11.04 5.13
C VAL A 68 6.37 -10.63 6.59
N PHE A 69 7.45 -10.00 7.03
CA PHE A 69 7.55 -9.35 8.33
C PHE A 69 7.34 -7.86 8.13
N VAL A 70 6.29 -7.31 8.73
CA VAL A 70 5.89 -5.92 8.56
C VAL A 70 6.12 -5.16 9.86
N THR A 71 6.83 -4.06 9.76
CA THR A 71 7.03 -3.09 10.84
C THR A 71 6.22 -1.84 10.54
N VAL A 72 5.27 -1.52 11.41
CA VAL A 72 4.40 -0.36 11.27
C VAL A 72 4.99 0.79 12.06
N TYR A 73 5.21 1.91 11.38
CA TYR A 73 5.67 3.16 12.01
C TYR A 73 4.52 4.14 12.26
N GLN A 74 3.43 4.05 11.49
CA GLN A 74 2.28 4.94 11.59
C GLN A 74 1.02 4.26 11.02
N THR A 75 -0.11 4.34 11.72
CA THR A 75 -1.40 3.77 11.28
C THR A 75 -2.14 4.65 10.27
N ASN A 76 -1.92 5.96 10.33
CA ASN A 76 -2.45 6.94 9.39
C ASN A 76 -1.29 7.52 8.58
N PRO A 77 -0.81 6.82 7.52
CA PRO A 77 0.31 7.31 6.73
C PRO A 77 -0.02 8.68 6.13
N ARG A 78 0.99 9.51 5.94
CA ARG A 78 0.80 10.83 5.34
C ARG A 78 0.28 10.67 3.91
N ILE A 79 -0.95 11.14 3.69
CA ILE A 79 -1.46 11.38 2.36
C ILE A 79 -0.95 12.75 1.95
N TRP A 80 -0.14 12.80 0.91
CA TRP A 80 0.25 14.06 0.29
C TRP A 80 -0.91 14.48 -0.62
N GLU A 81 -1.77 15.35 -0.11
CA GLU A 81 -2.75 16.03 -0.93
C GLU A 81 -2.11 17.32 -1.45
N GLU A 82 -1.85 17.35 -2.74
CA GLU A 82 -1.47 18.58 -3.42
C GLU A 82 -2.74 19.39 -3.67
N GLU A 83 -2.89 20.54 -2.99
CA GLU A 83 -3.81 21.58 -3.44
C GLU A 83 -3.22 22.15 -4.74
N GLY A 84 -3.55 21.50 -5.86
CA GLY A 84 -3.09 21.92 -7.18
C GLY A 84 -3.59 23.33 -7.50
N ASP A 85 -2.69 24.18 -8.00
CA ASP A 85 -3.01 25.50 -8.53
C ASP A 85 -3.61 25.45 -9.95
N GLY A 86 -3.91 24.25 -10.46
CA GLY A 86 -4.41 23.99 -11.81
C GLY A 86 -3.35 23.60 -12.83
N TRP A 87 -2.08 23.47 -12.44
CA TRP A 87 -1.00 23.01 -13.32
C TRP A 87 -0.53 21.60 -12.92
N CYS A 88 -0.39 20.71 -13.91
CA CYS A 88 0.14 19.36 -13.70
C CYS A 88 1.66 19.41 -13.57
N ASP A 89 2.18 19.52 -12.35
CA ASP A 89 3.61 19.38 -12.11
C ASP A 89 3.98 17.89 -12.03
N SER A 90 4.82 17.46 -12.97
CA SER A 90 5.29 16.07 -13.08
C SER A 90 6.49 15.86 -12.15
N PHE A 91 6.33 15.06 -11.08
CA PHE A 91 7.46 14.72 -10.21
C PHE A 91 8.09 13.38 -10.62
N CYS A 92 9.39 13.43 -10.90
CA CYS A 92 10.25 12.25 -11.06
C CYS A 92 10.77 11.82 -9.69
N VAL A 93 10.61 10.56 -9.32
CA VAL A 93 11.37 9.98 -8.21
C VAL A 93 12.78 9.73 -8.72
N VAL A 94 13.74 10.54 -8.26
CA VAL A 94 15.16 10.25 -8.49
C VAL A 94 15.51 9.07 -7.59
N ALA A 95 15.71 7.90 -8.18
CA ALA A 95 16.42 6.81 -7.54
C ALA A 95 17.92 7.14 -7.58
N GLU A 96 18.61 6.95 -6.45
CA GLU A 96 20.09 7.06 -6.35
C GLU A 96 20.80 6.08 -7.29
#